data_AF-A0AAV9IVD0-F1
#
_entry.id   AF-A0AAV9IVD0-F1
#
_cell.length_a   1.000
_cell.length_b   1.000
_cell.length_c   1.000
_cell.angle_alpha   90.00
_cell.angle_beta   90.00
_cell.angle_gamma   90.00
#
_symmetry.space_group_name_H-M   'P 1'
#
loop_
_entity.id
_entity.type
_entity.pdbx_description
1 polymer ?
#
loop_
_entity_poly.entity_id
_entity_poly.type
_entity_poly.pdbx_seq_one_letter_code
_entity_poly.pdbx_strand_id
1 'polypeptide(L)'
;MFPRDHPSTREILLLYRRVRSQHRRALPWDVRQLGDEYVAAEFRRLRDYAAHEKDHAQYQSAAQEFMGRWREYLQHMAQGAAPGRDLDERERALLSTEQQEQLERLRHSVHSRDMDQPR
;
A
#
# COMPACT_ATOMS: atom_id res chain seq x y z
N MET A 1 -11.72 -25.64 20.81
CA MET A 1 -11.00 -24.39 21.13
C MET A 1 -10.34 -23.93 19.84
N PHE A 2 -10.89 -22.92 19.16
CA PHE A 2 -10.27 -22.40 17.93
C PHE A 2 -9.05 -21.56 18.33
N PRO A 3 -7.86 -21.80 17.76
CA PRO A 3 -6.72 -20.92 18.00
C PRO A 3 -7.09 -19.53 17.44
N ARG A 4 -7.14 -18.55 18.34
CA ARG A 4 -7.29 -17.14 17.97
C ARG A 4 -5.93 -16.64 17.51
N ASP A 5 -5.51 -17.06 16.32
CA ASP A 5 -4.26 -16.58 15.68
C ASP A 5 -4.50 -15.17 15.13
N HIS A 6 -4.66 -14.21 16.03
CA HIS A 6 -4.81 -12.83 15.64
C HIS A 6 -3.50 -12.05 15.79
N PRO A 7 -3.22 -11.13 14.85
CA PRO A 7 -1.93 -10.45 14.79
C PRO A 7 -1.73 -9.53 15.99
N SER A 8 -0.64 -9.75 16.71
CA SER A 8 -0.17 -8.88 17.78
C SER A 8 0.43 -7.58 17.22
N THR A 9 0.48 -6.54 18.06
CA THR A 9 1.18 -5.27 17.76
C THR A 9 2.63 -5.50 17.31
N ARG A 10 3.30 -6.50 17.90
CA ARG A 10 4.66 -6.88 17.51
C ARG A 10 4.73 -7.39 16.07
N GLU A 11 3.79 -8.25 15.67
CA GLU A 11 3.75 -8.78 14.30
C GLU A 11 3.47 -7.68 13.28
N ILE A 12 2.55 -6.76 13.60
CA ILE A 12 2.26 -5.58 12.77
C ILE A 12 3.53 -4.73 12.57
N LEU A 13 4.25 -4.43 13.65
CA LEU A 13 5.51 -3.66 13.58
C LEU A 13 6.60 -4.39 12.78
N LEU A 14 6.70 -5.71 12.90
CA LEU A 14 7.64 -6.50 12.12
C LEU A 14 7.29 -6.47 10.62
N LEU A 15 6.01 -6.55 10.28
CA LEU A 15 5.56 -6.46 8.89
C LEU A 15 5.85 -5.09 8.29
N TYR A 16 5.54 -4.00 9.02
CA TYR A 16 5.87 -2.63 8.62
C TYR A 16 7.36 -2.48 8.28
N ARG A 17 8.24 -2.96 9.16
CA ARG A 17 9.70 -2.90 8.95
C ARG A 17 10.13 -3.72 7.75
N ARG A 18 9.52 -4.89 7.54
CA ARG A 18 9.81 -5.78 6.41
C ARG A 18 9.42 -5.15 5.07
N VAL A 19 8.24 -4.53 4.98
CA VAL A 19 7.79 -3.79 3.78
C VAL A 19 8.80 -2.70 3.41
N ARG A 20 9.16 -1.83 4.36
CA ARG A 20 10.13 -0.76 4.10
C ARG A 20 11.53 -1.26 3.75
N SER A 21 11.94 -2.38 4.35
CA SER A 21 13.19 -3.02 3.96
C SER A 21 13.14 -3.57 2.53
N GLN A 22 11.99 -4.08 2.08
CA GLN A 22 11.83 -4.58 0.73
C GLN A 22 11.80 -3.43 -0.28
N HIS A 23 11.09 -2.34 0.01
CA HIS A 23 11.11 -1.11 -0.79
C HIS A 23 12.53 -0.62 -1.05
N ARG A 24 13.35 -0.53 0.00
CA ARG A 24 14.76 -0.13 -0.11
C ARG A 24 15.61 -1.01 -1.04
N ARG A 25 15.23 -2.28 -1.22
CA ARG A 25 15.96 -3.24 -2.04
C ARG A 25 15.46 -3.30 -3.48
N ALA A 26 14.15 -3.08 -3.68
CA ALA A 26 13.48 -3.34 -4.95
C ALA A 26 13.08 -2.07 -5.72
N LEU A 27 12.97 -0.91 -5.06
CA LEU A 27 12.44 0.30 -5.67
C LEU A 27 13.53 1.36 -5.92
N PRO A 28 13.49 2.07 -7.06
CA PRO A 28 14.23 3.32 -7.27
C PRO A 28 13.87 4.38 -6.21
N TRP A 29 14.75 5.36 -6.01
CA TRP A 29 14.61 6.32 -4.91
C TRP A 29 13.28 7.08 -4.94
N ASP A 30 12.85 7.61 -6.09
CA ASP A 30 11.62 8.41 -6.20
C ASP A 30 10.37 7.59 -5.86
N VAL A 31 10.26 6.41 -6.47
CA VAL A 31 9.14 5.47 -6.25
C VAL A 31 9.14 4.97 -4.80
N ARG A 32 10.32 4.76 -4.21
CA ARG A 32 10.47 4.35 -2.81
C ARG A 32 9.94 5.40 -1.85
N GLN A 33 10.21 6.69 -2.06
CA GLN A 33 9.74 7.75 -1.16
C GLN A 33 8.21 7.74 -1.10
N LEU A 34 7.57 7.76 -2.26
CA LEU A 34 6.11 7.70 -2.36
C LEU A 34 5.54 6.43 -1.70
N GLY A 35 6.16 5.27 -1.98
CA GLY A 35 5.76 4.00 -1.39
C GLY A 35 5.92 3.98 0.13
N ASP A 36 7.03 4.48 0.68
CA ASP A 36 7.28 4.53 2.12
C ASP A 36 6.30 5.46 2.85
N GLU A 37 5.96 6.59 2.25
CA GLU A 37 4.95 7.52 2.77
C GLU A 37 3.56 6.87 2.82
N TYR A 38 3.17 6.19 1.74
CA TYR A 38 1.92 5.45 1.66
C TYR A 38 1.84 4.34 2.72
N VAL A 39 2.86 3.48 2.82
CA VAL A 39 2.95 2.43 3.84
C VAL A 39 2.83 3.03 5.24
N ALA A 40 3.54 4.13 5.52
CA ALA A 40 3.46 4.77 6.83
C ALA A 40 2.05 5.30 7.12
N ALA A 41 1.34 5.83 6.12
CA ALA A 41 -0.04 6.28 6.28
C ALA A 41 -1.00 5.13 6.57
N GLU A 42 -0.92 4.02 5.84
CA GLU A 42 -1.78 2.84 6.06
C GLU A 42 -1.60 2.22 7.45
N PHE A 43 -0.35 2.03 7.89
CA PHE A 43 -0.08 1.49 9.22
C PHE A 43 -0.49 2.45 10.35
N ARG A 44 -0.42 3.77 10.13
CA ARG A 44 -1.00 4.76 11.05
C ARG A 44 -2.52 4.62 11.13
N ARG A 45 -3.22 4.48 9.99
CA ARG A 45 -4.67 4.27 9.99
C ARG A 45 -5.08 3.01 10.75
N LEU A 46 -4.34 1.90 10.62
CA LEU A 46 -4.62 0.70 11.40
C LEU A 46 -4.45 0.95 12.91
N ARG A 47 -3.38 1.67 13.31
CA ARG A 47 -3.17 2.05 14.72
C ARG A 47 -4.29 2.95 15.23
N ASP A 48 -4.69 3.94 14.43
CA ASP A 48 -5.74 4.87 14.83
C ASP A 48 -7.09 4.15 14.89
N TYR A 49 -7.38 3.23 13.97
CA TYR A 49 -8.54 2.34 14.05
C TYR A 49 -8.51 1.51 15.35
N ALA A 50 -7.36 0.93 15.72
CA ALA A 50 -7.20 0.20 16.98
C ALA A 50 -7.50 1.06 18.24
N ALA A 51 -7.27 2.37 18.17
CA ALA A 51 -7.50 3.28 19.28
C ALA A 51 -8.98 3.68 19.45
N HIS A 52 -9.75 3.65 18.36
CA HIS A 52 -11.16 4.08 18.36
C HIS A 52 -12.15 2.91 18.36
N GLU A 53 -11.74 1.76 17.81
CA GLU A 53 -12.57 0.56 17.76
C GLU A 53 -12.69 -0.06 19.16
N LYS A 54 -13.93 -0.24 19.60
CA LYS A 54 -14.24 -0.81 20.92
C LYS A 54 -14.59 -2.29 20.82
N ASP A 55 -14.99 -2.76 19.65
CA ASP A 55 -15.19 -4.19 19.39
C ASP A 55 -13.85 -4.85 19.06
N HIS A 56 -13.31 -5.54 20.06
CA HIS A 56 -12.06 -6.27 19.91
C HIS A 56 -12.13 -7.33 18.80
N ALA A 57 -13.26 -7.99 18.56
CA ALA A 57 -13.37 -8.99 17.50
C ALA A 57 -13.30 -8.35 16.10
N GLN A 58 -13.94 -7.20 15.92
CA GLN A 58 -13.88 -6.44 14.66
C GLN A 58 -12.46 -5.95 14.37
N TYR A 59 -11.79 -5.37 15.38
CA TYR A 59 -10.39 -4.98 15.26
C TYR A 59 -9.50 -6.16 14.84
N GLN A 60 -9.64 -7.31 15.50
CA GLN A 60 -8.84 -8.49 15.22
C GLN A 60 -9.06 -9.02 13.79
N SER A 61 -10.29 -9.00 13.28
CA SER A 61 -10.60 -9.37 11.89
C SER A 61 -9.98 -8.40 10.89
N ALA A 62 -10.17 -7.09 11.09
CA ALA A 62 -9.59 -6.07 10.23
C ALA A 62 -8.05 -6.14 10.21
N ALA A 63 -7.43 -6.38 11.36
CA ALA A 63 -5.98 -6.54 11.47
C ALA A 63 -5.50 -7.80 10.75
N GLN A 64 -6.21 -8.93 10.84
CA GLN A 64 -5.88 -10.15 10.10
C GLN A 64 -5.91 -9.92 8.59
N GLU A 65 -6.98 -9.33 8.07
CA GLU A 65 -7.11 -9.01 6.64
C GLU A 65 -6.01 -8.06 6.17
N PHE A 66 -5.76 -6.99 6.94
CA PHE A 66 -4.70 -6.03 6.64
C PHE A 66 -3.33 -6.73 6.54
N MET A 67 -2.99 -7.55 7.53
CA MET A 67 -1.74 -8.30 7.55
C MET A 67 -1.65 -9.28 6.38
N GLY A 68 -2.76 -9.92 6.00
CA GLY A 68 -2.85 -10.79 4.82
C GLY A 68 -2.47 -10.06 3.54
N ARG A 69 -3.13 -8.92 3.26
CA ARG A 69 -2.88 -8.10 2.06
C ARG A 69 -1.42 -7.63 1.97
N TRP A 70 -0.83 -7.21 3.08
CA TRP A 70 0.57 -6.76 3.10
C TRP A 70 1.59 -7.88 2.97
N ARG A 71 1.28 -9.09 3.46
CA ARG A 71 2.10 -10.29 3.21
C ARG A 71 2.05 -10.69 1.75
N GLU A 72 0.86 -10.64 1.14
CA GLU A 72 0.69 -10.90 -0.29
C GLU A 72 1.45 -9.86 -1.13
N TYR A 73 1.33 -8.57 -0.82
CA TYR A 73 2.12 -7.51 -1.45
C TYR A 73 3.63 -7.79 -1.41
N LEU A 74 4.16 -8.19 -0.24
CA LEU A 74 5.56 -8.59 -0.10
C LEU A 74 5.93 -9.82 -0.94
N GLN A 75 5.03 -10.78 -1.08
CA GLN A 75 5.24 -11.96 -1.93
C GLN A 75 5.32 -11.56 -3.41
N HIS A 76 4.40 -10.72 -3.90
CA HIS A 76 4.42 -10.19 -5.26
C HIS A 76 5.70 -9.41 -5.54
N MET A 77 6.11 -8.52 -4.62
CA MET A 77 7.39 -7.80 -4.72
C MET A 77 8.60 -8.74 -4.79
N ALA A 78 8.60 -9.81 -3.99
CA ALA A 78 9.70 -10.78 -3.97
C ALA A 78 9.78 -11.60 -5.26
N GLN A 79 8.67 -11.78 -5.97
CA GLN A 79 8.61 -12.43 -7.29
C GLN A 79 9.05 -11.52 -8.44
N GLY A 80 9.51 -10.30 -8.14
CA GLY A 80 9.97 -9.34 -9.16
C GLY A 80 8.84 -8.59 -9.86
N ALA A 81 7.59 -8.69 -9.35
CA ALA A 81 6.54 -7.79 -9.79
C ALA A 81 6.92 -6.36 -9.37
N ALA A 82 7.23 -5.51 -10.35
CA ALA A 82 7.47 -4.09 -10.10
C ALA A 82 6.17 -3.46 -9.56
N PRO A 83 6.15 -2.96 -8.31
CA PRO A 83 5.02 -2.18 -7.83
C PRO A 83 4.89 -0.93 -8.67
N GLY A 84 3.66 -0.60 -9.08
CA GLY A 84 3.42 0.55 -9.94
C GLY A 84 3.79 0.31 -11.41
N ARG A 85 3.68 -0.93 -11.91
CA ARG A 85 3.64 -1.15 -13.36
C ARG A 85 2.52 -0.31 -13.97
N ASP A 86 2.77 0.24 -15.15
CA ASP A 86 1.69 0.88 -15.91
C ASP A 86 0.58 -0.13 -16.17
N LEU A 87 -0.66 0.36 -16.13
CA LEU A 87 -1.82 -0.41 -16.56
C LEU A 87 -1.62 -0.79 -18.02
N ASP A 88 -1.73 -2.08 -18.32
CA ASP A 88 -1.74 -2.52 -19.70
C ASP A 88 -3.06 -2.13 -20.38
N GLU A 89 -3.12 -2.20 -21.72
CA GLU A 89 -4.31 -1.78 -22.48
C GLU A 89 -5.58 -2.53 -22.05
N ARG A 90 -5.44 -3.79 -21.62
CA ARG A 90 -6.57 -4.61 -21.18
C ARG A 90 -7.06 -4.15 -19.81
N GLU A 91 -6.15 -3.84 -18.89
CA GLU A 91 -6.48 -3.30 -17.58
C GLU A 91 -7.08 -1.90 -17.66
N ARG A 92 -6.59 -1.04 -18.56
CA ARG A 92 -7.18 0.29 -18.82
C ARG A 92 -8.61 0.17 -19.36
N ALA A 93 -8.87 -0.82 -20.21
CA ALA A 93 -10.20 -1.07 -20.76
C ALA A 93 -11.22 -1.58 -19.72
N LEU A 94 -10.76 -2.10 -18.58
CA LEU A 94 -11.62 -2.54 -17.48
C LEU A 94 -12.05 -1.39 -16.55
N LEU A 95 -11.42 -0.22 -16.67
CA LEU A 95 -11.80 0.96 -15.89
C LEU A 95 -13.13 1.53 -16.40
N SER A 96 -13.99 1.98 -15.48
CA SER A 96 -15.18 2.76 -15.85
C SER A 96 -14.78 4.08 -16.51
N THR A 97 -15.70 4.70 -17.26
CA THR A 97 -15.48 6.02 -17.88
C THR A 97 -15.01 7.06 -16.85
N GLU A 98 -15.60 7.07 -15.66
CA GLU A 98 -15.22 7.98 -14.58
C GLU A 98 -13.80 7.70 -14.04
N GLN A 99 -13.43 6.43 -13.92
CA GLN A 99 -12.09 6.02 -13.49
C GLN A 99 -11.03 6.36 -14.54
N GLN A 100 -11.35 6.26 -15.82
CA GLN A 100 -10.48 6.68 -16.92
C GLN A 100 -10.27 8.19 -16.92
N GLU A 101 -11.32 8.99 -16.73
CA GLU A 101 -11.20 10.45 -16.60
C GLU A 101 -10.34 10.85 -15.39
N GLN A 102 -10.52 10.17 -14.25
CA GLN A 102 -9.70 10.43 -13.07
C GLN A 102 -8.23 10.06 -13.28
N LEU A 103 -7.96 8.97 -13.99
CA LEU A 103 -6.59 8.56 -14.34
C LEU A 103 -5.92 9.64 -15.21
N GLU A 104 -6.60 10.15 -16.23
CA GLU A 104 -6.04 11.21 -17.07
C GLU A 104 -5.82 12.51 -16.27
N ARG A 105 -6.75 12.91 -15.39
CA ARG A 105 -6.53 14.06 -14.47
C ARG A 105 -5.27 13.89 -13.61
N LEU A 106 -5.03 12.67 -13.11
CA LEU A 106 -3.83 12.37 -12.32
C LEU A 106 -2.56 12.50 -13.17
N ARG A 107 -2.54 11.98 -14.40
CA ARG A 107 -1.39 12.09 -15.31
C ARG A 107 -1.02 13.54 -15.61
N HIS A 108 -2.02 14.38 -15.89
CA HIS A 108 -1.82 15.80 -16.16
C HIS A 108 -1.30 16.59 -14.94
N SER A 109 -1.73 16.23 -13.73
CA SER A 109 -1.28 16.91 -12.50
C SER A 109 0.15 16.53 -12.09
N VAL A 110 0.57 15.29 -12.36
CA VAL A 110 1.97 14.89 -12.19
C VAL A 110 2.87 15.59 -13.22
N HIS A 111 2.45 15.67 -14.49
CA HIS A 111 3.23 16.31 -15.54
C HIS A 111 3.40 17.83 -15.37
N SER A 112 2.40 18.53 -14.82
CA SER A 112 2.53 19.97 -14.51
C SER A 112 3.52 20.25 -13.38
N ARG A 113 3.77 19.28 -12.50
CA ARG A 113 4.65 19.45 -11.33
C ARG A 113 6.13 19.34 -11.69
N ASP A 114 6.46 18.64 -12.78
CA ASP A 114 7.82 18.52 -13.33
C ASP A 114 8.27 19.76 -14.13
N MET A 115 7.33 20.60 -14.59
CA MET A 115 7.63 21.80 -15.39
C MET A 115 7.97 23.06 -14.56
N ASP A 116 7.84 23.00 -13.24
CA ASP A 116 7.98 24.16 -12.33
C ASP A 116 9.28 24.14 -11.48
N GLN A 117 10.23 23.24 -11.79
CA GLN A 117 11.58 23.27 -11.20
C GLN A 117 12.63 23.71 -12.24
N PRO A 118 13.29 24.87 -12.06
CA PRO A 118 14.45 25.21 -12.88
C PRO A 118 15.62 24.28 -12.52
N ARG A 119 16.26 23.72 -13.56
CA ARG A 119 17.49 22.90 -13.45
C ARG A 119 18.67 23.71 -12.91
#